data_AF-A0A524AUQ8-F1
#
_entry.id   AF-A0A524AUQ8-F1
#
_cell.length_a   1.000
_cell.length_b   1.000
_cell.length_c   1.000
_cell.angle_alpha   90.00
_cell.angle_beta   90.00
_cell.angle_gamma   90.00
#
_symmetry.space_group_name_H-M   'P 1'
#
loop_
_entity.id
_entity.type
_entity.pdbx_description
1 polymer ?
#
loop_
_entity_poly.entity_id
_entity_poly.type
_entity_poly.pdbx_seq_one_letter_code
_entity_poly.pdbx_strand_id
1 'polypeptide(L)'
;MPANIKPKAKTGIAALWVKLKDRAHEADTLNQLGNLYGRMGRLEEAVIFYRQAADIDMQLKNRAKEGMRRSNLANTLIKLGRYDEARAEIGRAIECKRPYGHAAQPWKAWAILHDLERAVGDLAAAEQARAEARQLFTAYRRDGGENHSGGGRLCAMFAQAMQAGQTGEMAASLQQLAEDPGWQVDQAKALVAALQAILRGSRDPALAEDPALSYDFAAEVQLLLEALG
;
A
#
# COMPACT_ATOMS: atom_id res chain seq x y z
N MET A 1 -44.05 -30.07 41.56
CA MET A 1 -43.27 -30.41 40.36
C MET A 1 -42.84 -29.10 39.69
N PRO A 2 -41.55 -28.71 39.70
CA PRO A 2 -41.13 -27.47 39.07
C PRO A 2 -41.00 -27.64 37.55
N ALA A 3 -41.49 -26.65 36.81
CA ALA A 3 -41.49 -26.59 35.36
C ALA A 3 -40.06 -26.53 34.80
N ASN A 4 -39.77 -27.46 33.90
CA ASN A 4 -38.53 -27.56 33.15
C ASN A 4 -38.46 -26.44 32.09
N ILE A 5 -37.83 -25.31 32.43
CA ILE A 5 -37.53 -24.25 31.47
C ILE A 5 -36.32 -24.70 30.64
N LYS A 6 -36.57 -25.28 29.47
CA LYS A 6 -35.51 -25.59 28.49
C LYS A 6 -34.87 -24.29 27.98
N PRO A 7 -33.52 -24.14 27.99
CA PRO A 7 -32.86 -22.98 27.41
C PRO A 7 -32.74 -23.17 25.89
N LYS A 8 -33.80 -22.94 25.12
CA LYS A 8 -33.77 -23.06 23.64
C LYS A 8 -33.23 -21.82 22.90
N ALA A 9 -32.97 -20.71 23.61
CA ALA A 9 -32.49 -19.47 22.98
C ALA A 9 -30.95 -19.36 22.89
N LYS A 10 -30.19 -20.13 23.68
CA LYS A 10 -28.72 -20.06 23.70
C LYS A 10 -28.02 -20.80 22.55
N THR A 11 -28.72 -21.69 21.85
CA THR A 11 -28.14 -22.54 20.78
C THR A 11 -28.18 -21.91 19.39
N GLY A 12 -29.20 -21.09 19.07
CA GLY A 12 -29.33 -20.47 17.74
C GLY A 12 -28.28 -19.39 17.46
N ILE A 13 -28.10 -18.46 18.40
CA ILE A 13 -27.09 -17.40 18.29
C ILE A 13 -25.68 -18.01 18.28
N ALA A 14 -25.39 -19.00 19.13
CA ALA A 14 -24.10 -19.68 19.14
C ALA A 14 -23.80 -20.41 17.81
N ALA A 15 -24.77 -21.11 17.24
CA ALA A 15 -24.61 -21.76 15.93
C ALA A 15 -24.39 -20.74 14.80
N LEU A 16 -25.07 -19.58 14.85
CA LEU A 16 -24.84 -18.48 13.91
C LEU A 16 -23.42 -17.91 14.06
N TRP A 17 -22.93 -17.71 15.29
CA TRP A 17 -21.56 -17.28 15.53
C TRP A 17 -20.52 -18.25 14.99
N VAL A 18 -20.72 -19.56 15.18
CA VAL A 18 -19.85 -20.61 14.62
C VAL A 18 -19.84 -20.50 13.09
N LYS A 19 -21.01 -20.47 12.45
CA LYS A 19 -21.10 -20.36 10.99
C LYS A 19 -20.44 -19.09 10.44
N LEU A 20 -20.61 -17.94 11.10
CA LEU A 20 -19.94 -16.69 10.69
C LEU A 20 -18.42 -16.79 10.86
N LYS A 21 -17.95 -17.40 11.95
CA LYS A 21 -16.51 -17.63 12.16
C LYS A 21 -15.95 -18.58 11.09
N ASP A 22 -16.63 -19.67 10.78
CA ASP A 22 -16.16 -20.63 9.78
C ASP A 22 -16.00 -19.95 8.42
N ARG A 23 -16.97 -19.12 8.03
CA ARG A 23 -16.89 -18.33 6.79
C ARG A 23 -15.75 -17.30 6.82
N ALA A 24 -15.49 -16.67 7.96
CA ALA A 24 -14.36 -15.74 8.08
C ALA A 24 -13.01 -16.46 7.92
N HIS A 25 -12.85 -17.66 8.50
CA HIS A 25 -11.66 -18.48 8.32
C HIS A 25 -11.52 -19.03 6.90
N GLU A 26 -12.64 -19.36 6.25
CA GLU A 26 -12.69 -19.73 4.84
C GLU A 26 -12.14 -18.60 3.96
N ALA A 27 -12.61 -17.35 4.15
CA ALA A 27 -12.10 -16.20 3.42
C ALA A 27 -10.60 -15.96 3.66
N ASP A 28 -10.12 -16.13 4.88
CA ASP A 28 -8.70 -16.04 5.21
C ASP A 28 -7.88 -17.11 4.46
N THR A 29 -8.35 -18.36 4.46
CA THR A 29 -7.71 -19.48 3.76
C THR A 29 -7.67 -19.25 2.26
N LEU A 30 -8.78 -18.84 1.66
CA LEU A 30 -8.88 -18.56 0.23
C LEU A 30 -7.90 -17.45 -0.17
N ASN A 31 -7.79 -16.37 0.59
CA ASN A 31 -6.78 -15.37 0.26
C ASN A 31 -5.35 -15.90 0.34
N GLN A 32 -5.04 -16.76 1.31
CA GLN A 32 -3.70 -17.35 1.38
C GLN A 32 -3.42 -18.27 0.20
N LEU A 33 -4.43 -18.98 -0.30
CA LEU A 33 -4.32 -19.69 -1.57
C LEU A 33 -4.07 -18.70 -2.73
N GLY A 34 -4.82 -17.60 -2.81
CA GLY A 34 -4.58 -16.55 -3.80
C GLY A 34 -3.13 -16.03 -3.77
N ASN A 35 -2.60 -15.76 -2.57
CA ASN A 35 -1.20 -15.36 -2.37
C ASN A 35 -0.21 -16.44 -2.86
N LEU A 36 -0.49 -17.71 -2.55
CA LEU A 36 0.36 -18.84 -2.96
C LEU A 36 0.38 -18.99 -4.48
N TYR A 37 -0.78 -19.03 -5.13
CA TYR A 37 -0.90 -19.15 -6.58
C TYR A 37 -0.29 -17.94 -7.31
N GLY A 38 -0.49 -16.73 -6.79
CA GLY A 38 0.13 -15.52 -7.32
C GLY A 38 1.66 -15.58 -7.29
N ARG A 39 2.25 -16.11 -6.21
CA ARG A 39 3.72 -16.32 -6.11
C ARG A 39 4.23 -17.40 -7.06
N MET A 40 3.39 -18.37 -7.44
CA MET A 40 3.71 -19.40 -8.43
C MET A 40 3.51 -18.92 -9.88
N GLY A 41 3.10 -17.67 -10.10
CA GLY A 41 2.77 -17.15 -11.45
C GLY A 41 1.43 -17.65 -11.99
N ARG A 42 0.65 -18.38 -11.18
CA ARG A 42 -0.67 -18.92 -11.52
C ARG A 42 -1.75 -17.87 -11.24
N LEU A 43 -1.72 -16.82 -12.05
CA LEU A 43 -2.48 -15.58 -11.81
C LEU A 43 -3.99 -15.76 -11.93
N GLU A 44 -4.47 -16.59 -12.87
CA GLU A 44 -5.90 -16.86 -13.03
C GLU A 44 -6.49 -17.60 -11.82
N GLU A 45 -5.78 -18.58 -11.27
CA GLU A 45 -6.19 -19.22 -10.03
C GLU A 45 -6.19 -18.24 -8.86
N ALA A 46 -5.18 -17.37 -8.78
CA ALA A 46 -5.12 -16.34 -7.75
C ALA A 46 -6.34 -15.40 -7.81
N VAL A 47 -6.77 -14.98 -9.00
CA VAL A 47 -7.99 -14.18 -9.23
C VAL A 47 -9.22 -14.88 -8.62
N ILE A 48 -9.40 -16.17 -8.90
CA ILE A 48 -10.55 -16.94 -8.40
C ILE A 48 -10.58 -16.91 -6.87
N PHE A 49 -9.45 -17.22 -6.22
CA PHE A 49 -9.39 -17.30 -4.76
C PHE A 49 -9.53 -15.94 -4.08
N TYR A 50 -8.93 -14.89 -4.63
CA TYR A 50 -9.11 -13.54 -4.09
C TYR A 50 -10.55 -13.04 -4.24
N ARG A 51 -11.21 -13.31 -5.37
CA ARG A 51 -12.61 -12.93 -5.60
C ARG A 51 -13.55 -13.64 -4.63
N GLN A 52 -13.38 -14.96 -4.46
CA GLN A 52 -14.16 -15.71 -3.47
C GLN A 52 -13.96 -15.18 -2.04
N ALA A 53 -12.72 -14.88 -1.64
CA ALA A 53 -12.44 -14.29 -0.32
C ALA A 53 -13.12 -12.92 -0.16
N ALA A 54 -13.01 -12.05 -1.17
CA ALA A 54 -13.64 -10.72 -1.17
C ALA A 54 -15.17 -10.80 -1.06
N ASP A 55 -15.81 -11.73 -1.79
CA ASP A 55 -17.25 -11.92 -1.77
C ASP A 55 -17.76 -12.43 -0.42
N ILE A 56 -16.99 -13.30 0.24
CA ILE A 56 -17.31 -13.72 1.61
C ILE A 56 -17.19 -12.54 2.57
N ASP A 57 -16.10 -11.76 2.53
CA ASP A 57 -15.92 -10.59 3.40
C ASP A 57 -17.01 -9.52 3.16
N MET A 58 -17.45 -9.35 1.91
CA MET A 58 -18.59 -8.49 1.55
C MET A 58 -19.89 -8.99 2.23
N GLN A 59 -20.18 -10.28 2.15
CA GLN A 59 -21.38 -10.88 2.78
C GLN A 59 -21.33 -10.80 4.31
N LEU A 60 -20.13 -10.92 4.90
CA LEU A 60 -19.88 -10.74 6.33
C LEU A 60 -19.87 -9.26 6.75
N LYS A 61 -19.98 -8.32 5.80
CA LYS A 61 -19.88 -6.87 6.00
C LYS A 61 -18.53 -6.44 6.62
N ASN A 62 -17.49 -7.23 6.42
CA ASN A 62 -16.13 -6.91 6.86
C ASN A 62 -15.41 -6.05 5.83
N ARG A 63 -15.73 -4.74 5.83
CA ARG A 63 -15.21 -3.80 4.81
C ARG A 63 -13.68 -3.69 4.81
N ALA A 64 -13.04 -3.76 5.98
CA ALA A 64 -11.58 -3.71 6.06
C ALA A 64 -10.92 -4.88 5.31
N LYS A 65 -11.39 -6.12 5.56
CA LYS A 65 -10.87 -7.30 4.85
C LYS A 65 -11.30 -7.30 3.38
N GLU A 66 -12.56 -6.97 3.07
CA GLU A 66 -13.04 -6.84 1.68
C GLU A 66 -12.11 -5.94 0.86
N GLY A 67 -11.80 -4.73 1.37
CA GLY A 67 -10.92 -3.80 0.69
C GLY A 67 -9.49 -4.34 0.49
N MET A 68 -8.95 -5.06 1.47
CA MET A 68 -7.65 -5.72 1.32
C MET A 68 -7.67 -6.82 0.24
N ARG A 69 -8.68 -7.70 0.24
CA ARG A 69 -8.81 -8.78 -0.76
C ARG A 69 -8.96 -8.22 -2.17
N ARG A 70 -9.79 -7.19 -2.32
CA ARG A 70 -10.00 -6.50 -3.61
C ARG A 70 -8.76 -5.77 -4.11
N SER A 71 -7.93 -5.19 -3.23
CA SER A 71 -6.61 -4.68 -3.64
C SER A 71 -5.70 -5.77 -4.21
N ASN A 72 -5.67 -6.96 -3.59
CA ASN A 72 -4.88 -8.09 -4.11
C ASN A 72 -5.41 -8.58 -5.47
N LEU A 73 -6.73 -8.65 -5.59
CA LEU A 73 -7.40 -9.01 -6.83
C LEU A 73 -7.09 -8.02 -7.96
N ALA A 74 -7.24 -6.71 -7.71
CA ALA A 74 -6.93 -5.66 -8.69
C ALA A 74 -5.48 -5.74 -9.18
N ASN A 75 -4.52 -5.89 -8.26
CA ASN A 75 -3.11 -6.10 -8.62
C ASN A 75 -2.88 -7.32 -9.51
N THR A 76 -3.61 -8.41 -9.27
CA THR A 76 -3.48 -9.63 -10.06
C THR A 76 -4.11 -9.45 -11.44
N LEU A 77 -5.24 -8.75 -11.53
CA LEU A 77 -5.91 -8.42 -12.79
C LEU A 77 -5.07 -7.47 -13.67
N ILE A 78 -4.35 -6.50 -13.07
CA ILE A 78 -3.39 -5.64 -13.80
C ILE A 78 -2.32 -6.49 -14.48
N LYS A 79 -1.75 -7.47 -13.77
CA LYS A 79 -0.73 -8.39 -14.34
C LYS A 79 -1.26 -9.27 -15.46
N LEU A 80 -2.56 -9.53 -15.47
CA LEU A 80 -3.27 -10.26 -16.52
C LEU A 80 -3.74 -9.37 -17.69
N GLY A 81 -3.54 -8.05 -17.61
CA GLY A 81 -4.04 -7.10 -18.61
C GLY A 81 -5.56 -6.88 -18.56
N ARG A 82 -6.25 -7.35 -17.51
CA ARG A 82 -7.71 -7.24 -17.32
C ARG A 82 -8.06 -5.92 -16.63
N TYR A 83 -7.75 -4.82 -17.31
CA TYR A 83 -7.74 -3.48 -16.71
C TYR A 83 -9.11 -2.98 -16.27
N ASP A 84 -10.18 -3.26 -17.01
CA ASP A 84 -11.53 -2.81 -16.62
C ASP A 84 -12.03 -3.50 -15.35
N GLU A 85 -11.76 -4.81 -15.21
CA GLU A 85 -12.05 -5.52 -13.97
C GLU A 85 -11.17 -5.01 -12.82
N ALA A 86 -9.88 -4.75 -13.07
CA ALA A 86 -8.99 -4.18 -12.06
C ALA A 86 -9.50 -2.81 -11.57
N ARG A 87 -10.01 -1.97 -12.47
CA ARG A 87 -10.56 -0.64 -12.14
C ARG A 87 -11.76 -0.74 -11.21
N ALA A 88 -12.68 -1.66 -11.49
CA ALA A 88 -13.84 -1.92 -10.63
C ALA A 88 -13.40 -2.40 -9.22
N GLU A 89 -12.44 -3.33 -9.17
CA GLU A 89 -11.97 -3.91 -7.91
C GLU A 89 -11.19 -2.90 -7.06
N ILE A 90 -10.33 -2.08 -7.67
CA ILE A 90 -9.57 -1.07 -6.92
C ILE A 90 -10.44 0.10 -6.46
N GLY A 91 -11.42 0.52 -7.27
CA GLY A 91 -12.40 1.53 -6.87
C GLY A 91 -13.17 1.07 -5.63
N ARG A 92 -13.64 -0.17 -5.64
CA ARG A 92 -14.30 -0.77 -4.48
C ARG A 92 -13.38 -0.91 -3.27
N ALA A 93 -12.11 -1.26 -3.47
CA ALA A 93 -11.13 -1.32 -2.38
C ALA A 93 -10.92 0.05 -1.71
N ILE A 94 -10.84 1.13 -2.49
CA ILE A 94 -10.71 2.50 -1.99
C ILE A 94 -11.93 2.88 -1.14
N GLU A 95 -13.15 2.61 -1.62
CA GLU A 95 -14.39 2.84 -0.85
C GLU A 95 -14.39 2.10 0.49
N CYS A 96 -14.01 0.83 0.47
CA CYS A 96 -13.97 -0.02 1.65
C CYS A 96 -12.95 0.46 2.69
N LYS A 97 -11.85 1.07 2.26
CA LYS A 97 -10.77 1.55 3.14
C LYS A 97 -11.06 2.94 3.73
N ARG A 98 -11.86 3.77 3.06
CA ARG A 98 -12.16 5.17 3.46
C ARG A 98 -12.53 5.35 4.94
N PRO A 99 -13.38 4.51 5.58
CA PRO A 99 -13.81 4.74 6.97
C PRO A 99 -12.74 4.48 8.03
N TYR A 100 -11.60 3.87 7.67
CA TYR A 100 -10.62 3.36 8.63
C TYR A 100 -9.35 4.22 8.76
N GLY A 101 -9.26 5.34 8.02
CA GLY A 101 -8.09 6.21 8.02
C GLY A 101 -6.79 5.44 7.71
N HIS A 102 -5.70 5.78 8.42
CA HIS A 102 -4.37 5.20 8.21
C HIS A 102 -4.31 3.69 8.45
N ALA A 103 -5.14 3.15 9.34
CA ALA A 103 -5.11 1.73 9.71
C ALA A 103 -5.36 0.80 8.50
N ALA A 104 -6.09 1.28 7.49
CA ALA A 104 -6.35 0.53 6.26
C ALA A 104 -5.30 0.73 5.16
N GLN A 105 -4.29 1.57 5.39
CA GLN A 105 -3.22 1.94 4.47
C GLN A 105 -3.76 2.33 3.08
N PRO A 106 -4.67 3.33 2.99
CA PRO A 106 -5.40 3.65 1.77
C PRO A 106 -4.49 4.09 0.61
N TRP A 107 -3.33 4.70 0.91
CA TRP A 107 -2.31 5.06 -0.09
C TRP A 107 -1.85 3.87 -0.92
N LYS A 108 -1.84 2.64 -0.38
CA LYS A 108 -1.51 1.44 -1.14
C LYS A 108 -2.55 1.14 -2.22
N ALA A 109 -3.83 1.39 -1.96
CA ALA A 109 -4.86 1.19 -2.97
C ALA A 109 -4.77 2.24 -4.08
N TRP A 110 -4.46 3.49 -3.72
CA TRP A 110 -4.20 4.56 -4.69
C TRP A 110 -2.95 4.30 -5.53
N ALA A 111 -1.89 3.72 -4.96
CA ALA A 111 -0.71 3.30 -5.72
C ALA A 111 -1.04 2.23 -6.76
N ILE A 112 -1.93 1.28 -6.44
CA ILE A 112 -2.41 0.27 -7.39
C ILE A 112 -3.22 0.93 -8.52
N LEU A 113 -4.05 1.93 -8.19
CA LEU A 113 -4.78 2.69 -9.22
C LEU A 113 -3.82 3.46 -10.13
N HIS A 114 -2.78 4.09 -9.57
CA HIS A 114 -1.73 4.73 -10.36
C HIS A 114 -1.08 3.72 -11.34
N ASP A 115 -0.70 2.53 -10.87
CA ASP A 115 -0.08 1.51 -11.72
C ASP A 115 -1.04 1.01 -12.81
N LEU A 116 -2.34 0.87 -12.49
CA LEU A 116 -3.39 0.55 -13.45
C LEU A 116 -3.52 1.62 -14.54
N GLU A 117 -3.64 2.89 -14.15
CA GLU A 117 -3.86 3.98 -15.10
C GLU A 117 -2.61 4.22 -15.97
N ARG A 118 -1.41 4.01 -15.43
CA ARG A 118 -0.19 3.95 -16.25
C ARG A 118 -0.22 2.82 -17.27
N ALA A 119 -0.69 1.63 -16.87
CA ALA A 119 -0.73 0.47 -17.76
C ALA A 119 -1.72 0.65 -18.93
N VAL A 120 -2.82 1.38 -18.71
CA VAL A 120 -3.76 1.73 -19.80
C VAL A 120 -3.36 2.98 -20.60
N GLY A 121 -2.35 3.71 -20.15
CA GLY A 121 -1.84 4.93 -20.80
C GLY A 121 -2.56 6.22 -20.42
N ASP A 122 -3.43 6.21 -19.40
CA ASP A 122 -4.05 7.43 -18.86
C ASP A 122 -3.12 8.08 -17.83
N LEU A 123 -2.15 8.83 -18.34
CA LEU A 123 -1.13 9.48 -17.52
C LEU A 123 -1.73 10.55 -16.58
N ALA A 124 -2.82 11.20 -16.97
CA ALA A 124 -3.46 12.21 -16.14
C ALA A 124 -4.13 11.56 -14.91
N ALA A 125 -4.89 10.48 -15.13
CA ALA A 125 -5.50 9.72 -14.03
C ALA A 125 -4.43 9.05 -13.15
N ALA A 126 -3.32 8.59 -13.74
CA ALA A 126 -2.20 8.04 -12.99
C ALA A 126 -1.59 9.07 -12.04
N GLU A 127 -1.26 10.28 -12.51
CA GLU A 127 -0.69 11.33 -11.64
C GLU A 127 -1.68 11.78 -10.57
N GLN A 128 -2.99 11.82 -10.88
CA GLN A 128 -4.00 12.08 -9.86
C GLN A 128 -4.00 11.00 -8.76
N ALA A 129 -3.96 9.73 -9.15
CA ALA A 129 -3.92 8.61 -8.19
C ALA A 129 -2.62 8.62 -7.36
N ARG A 130 -1.49 8.98 -7.97
CA ARG A 130 -0.20 9.15 -7.29
C ARG A 130 -0.23 10.29 -6.28
N ALA A 131 -0.83 11.43 -6.64
CA ALA A 131 -1.00 12.58 -5.75
C ALA A 131 -1.83 12.22 -4.52
N GLU A 132 -2.95 11.52 -4.70
CA GLU A 132 -3.79 11.01 -3.60
C GLU A 132 -3.03 10.03 -2.69
N ALA A 133 -2.27 9.08 -3.28
CA ALA A 133 -1.42 8.17 -2.52
C ALA A 133 -0.38 8.93 -1.67
N ARG A 134 0.29 9.92 -2.27
CA ARG A 134 1.28 10.77 -1.61
C ARG A 134 0.66 11.56 -0.47
N GLN A 135 -0.46 12.23 -0.71
CA GLN A 135 -1.15 13.04 0.30
C GLN A 135 -1.53 12.21 1.53
N LEU A 136 -2.14 11.04 1.32
CA LEU A 136 -2.54 10.15 2.41
C LEU A 136 -1.33 9.61 3.17
N PHE A 137 -0.25 9.26 2.47
CA PHE A 137 0.97 8.78 3.10
C PHE A 137 1.70 9.88 3.88
N THR A 138 1.80 11.10 3.34
CA THR A 138 2.36 12.26 4.04
C THR A 138 1.58 12.57 5.30
N ALA A 139 0.24 12.48 5.27
CA ALA A 139 -0.58 12.64 6.47
C ALA A 139 -0.27 11.56 7.53
N TYR A 140 -0.17 10.29 7.12
CA TYR A 140 0.25 9.20 8.02
C TYR A 140 1.61 9.46 8.66
N ARG A 141 2.58 9.96 7.88
CA ARG A 141 3.92 10.28 8.38
C ARG A 141 3.93 11.45 9.34
N ARG A 142 3.13 12.49 9.07
CA ARG A 142 2.95 13.64 9.97
C ARG A 142 2.28 13.28 11.29
N ASP A 143 1.41 12.27 11.28
CA ASP A 143 0.78 11.72 12.49
C ASP A 143 1.69 10.74 13.26
N GLY A 144 2.98 10.65 12.91
CA GLY A 144 3.98 9.84 13.60
C GLY A 144 4.07 8.38 13.11
N GLY A 145 3.41 8.03 12.02
CA GLY A 145 3.56 6.73 11.37
C GLY A 145 4.98 6.53 10.83
N GLU A 146 5.50 5.30 10.77
CA GLU A 146 6.88 5.01 10.34
C GLU A 146 6.94 4.47 8.91
N ASN A 147 8.00 4.81 8.18
CA ASN A 147 8.29 4.24 6.87
C ASN A 147 9.47 3.27 6.93
N HIS A 148 9.17 1.98 6.82
CA HIS A 148 10.18 0.92 6.80
C HIS A 148 10.55 0.48 5.38
N SER A 149 10.24 1.26 4.33
CA SER A 149 10.81 1.01 3.01
C SER A 149 12.31 1.30 3.00
N GLY A 150 13.04 0.76 2.02
CA GLY A 150 14.47 1.03 1.86
C GLY A 150 14.75 2.54 1.74
N GLY A 151 13.99 3.24 0.89
CA GLY A 151 14.10 4.69 0.73
C GLY A 151 13.61 5.47 1.95
N GLY A 152 12.56 5.02 2.64
CA GLY A 152 12.11 5.65 3.89
C GLY A 152 13.17 5.63 4.98
N ARG A 153 13.83 4.48 5.19
CA ARG A 153 14.98 4.39 6.11
C ARG A 153 16.15 5.27 5.67
N LEU A 154 16.44 5.31 4.36
CA LEU A 154 17.51 6.15 3.82
C LEU A 154 17.24 7.63 4.10
N CYS A 155 16.02 8.13 3.86
CA CYS A 155 15.65 9.51 4.17
C CYS A 155 15.74 9.83 5.66
N ALA A 156 15.33 8.90 6.53
CA ALA A 156 15.44 9.09 7.98
C ALA A 156 16.91 9.17 8.45
N MET A 157 17.76 8.27 7.97
CA MET A 157 19.22 8.32 8.23
C MET A 157 19.82 9.62 7.71
N PHE A 158 19.39 10.05 6.52
CA PHE A 158 19.86 11.28 5.90
C PHE A 158 19.46 12.51 6.72
N ALA A 159 18.20 12.60 7.16
CA ALA A 159 17.72 13.68 8.03
C ALA A 159 18.54 13.76 9.34
N GLN A 160 18.77 12.63 9.99
CA GLN A 160 19.52 12.55 11.24
C GLN A 160 20.97 13.03 11.06
N ALA A 161 21.65 12.58 10.00
CA ALA A 161 23.03 12.96 9.72
C ALA A 161 23.15 14.47 9.40
N MET A 162 22.20 15.02 8.64
CA MET A 162 22.15 16.46 8.34
C MET A 162 21.94 17.30 9.61
N GLN A 163 21.03 16.89 10.51
CA GLN A 163 20.79 17.58 11.78
C GLN A 163 22.00 17.51 12.72
N ALA A 164 22.73 16.40 12.71
CA ALA A 164 23.95 16.21 13.50
C ALA A 164 25.20 16.88 12.90
N GLY A 165 25.11 17.45 11.69
CA GLY A 165 26.26 17.97 10.95
C GLY A 165 27.25 16.89 10.48
N GLN A 166 26.85 15.62 10.49
CA GLN A 166 27.67 14.45 10.18
C GLN A 166 27.56 14.06 8.70
N THR A 167 27.84 15.01 7.80
CA THR A 167 27.59 14.84 6.36
C THR A 167 28.77 14.30 5.56
N GLY A 168 29.93 14.14 6.18
CA GLY A 168 31.20 13.89 5.49
C GLY A 168 31.24 12.64 4.60
N GLU A 169 30.61 11.54 5.03
CA GLU A 169 30.61 10.27 4.28
C GLU A 169 29.37 10.09 3.40
N MET A 170 28.35 10.93 3.56
CA MET A 170 27.05 10.74 2.92
C MET A 170 27.14 10.78 1.39
N ALA A 171 27.99 11.66 0.84
CA ALA A 171 28.19 11.76 -0.61
C ALA A 171 28.74 10.45 -1.19
N ALA A 172 29.73 9.84 -0.51
CA ALA A 172 30.31 8.58 -0.92
C ALA A 172 29.31 7.42 -0.77
N SER A 173 28.55 7.37 0.33
CA SER A 173 27.51 6.36 0.54
C SER A 173 26.41 6.43 -0.52
N LEU A 174 25.96 7.64 -0.89
CA LEU A 174 24.97 7.82 -1.95
C LEU A 174 25.53 7.43 -3.33
N GLN A 175 26.80 7.71 -3.59
CA GLN A 175 27.45 7.29 -4.84
C GLN A 175 27.53 5.76 -4.93
N GLN A 176 27.96 5.10 -3.85
CA GLN A 176 27.99 3.64 -3.79
C GLN A 176 26.59 3.03 -3.96
N LEU A 177 25.57 3.65 -3.37
CA LEU A 177 24.18 3.21 -3.53
C LEU A 177 23.67 3.39 -4.96
N ALA A 178 24.07 4.48 -5.64
CA ALA A 178 23.75 4.70 -7.06
C ALA A 178 24.36 3.63 -7.98
N GLU A 179 25.47 3.02 -7.56
CA GLU A 179 26.19 1.98 -8.29
C GLU A 179 25.71 0.55 -7.93
N ASP A 180 25.00 0.39 -6.81
CA ASP A 180 24.48 -0.90 -6.36
C ASP A 180 23.44 -1.46 -7.35
N PRO A 181 23.63 -2.69 -7.89
CA PRO A 181 22.65 -3.36 -8.75
C PRO A 181 21.23 -3.45 -8.15
N GLY A 182 21.12 -3.58 -6.82
CA GLY A 182 19.85 -3.63 -6.10
C GLY A 182 19.08 -2.31 -6.08
N TRP A 183 19.71 -1.19 -6.46
CA TRP A 183 19.14 0.15 -6.50
C TRP A 183 19.00 0.70 -7.93
N GLN A 184 19.10 -0.17 -8.95
CA GLN A 184 19.07 0.26 -10.36
C GLN A 184 17.66 0.51 -10.94
N VAL A 185 16.63 0.59 -10.09
CA VAL A 185 15.26 0.94 -10.50
C VAL A 185 15.07 2.45 -10.52
N ASP A 186 14.26 2.96 -11.45
CA ASP A 186 14.10 4.40 -11.70
C ASP A 186 13.75 5.21 -10.44
N GLN A 187 12.85 4.67 -9.62
CA GLN A 187 12.43 5.28 -8.35
C GLN A 187 13.59 5.46 -7.36
N ALA A 188 14.46 4.46 -7.27
CA ALA A 188 15.62 4.46 -6.39
C ALA A 188 16.68 5.45 -6.85
N LYS A 189 16.93 5.51 -8.17
CA LYS A 189 17.82 6.50 -8.79
C LYS A 189 17.35 7.93 -8.56
N ALA A 190 16.07 8.18 -8.77
CA ALA A 190 15.46 9.50 -8.54
C ALA A 190 15.60 9.92 -7.07
N LEU A 191 15.38 8.99 -6.13
CA LEU A 191 15.58 9.27 -4.71
C LEU A 191 17.04 9.64 -4.40
N VAL A 192 18.00 8.85 -4.88
CA VAL A 192 19.43 9.12 -4.66
C VAL A 192 19.83 10.48 -5.25
N ALA A 193 19.36 10.80 -6.46
CA ALA A 193 19.61 12.10 -7.10
C ALA A 193 19.04 13.27 -6.28
N ALA A 194 17.83 13.13 -5.74
CA ALA A 194 17.22 14.14 -4.87
C ALA A 194 18.04 14.33 -3.59
N LEU A 195 18.46 13.26 -2.93
CA LEU A 195 19.30 13.32 -1.72
C LEU A 195 20.67 13.94 -2.00
N GLN A 196 21.30 13.64 -3.13
CA GLN A 196 22.55 14.27 -3.55
C GLN A 196 22.39 15.78 -3.80
N ALA A 197 21.26 16.22 -4.36
CA ALA A 197 20.95 17.64 -4.53
C ALA A 197 20.77 18.34 -3.18
N ILE A 198 20.03 17.73 -2.24
CA ILE A 198 19.81 18.25 -0.88
C ILE A 198 21.13 18.35 -0.12
N LEU A 199 22.01 17.34 -0.24
CA LEU A 199 23.34 17.31 0.37
C LEU A 199 24.21 18.47 -0.10
N ARG A 200 24.10 18.84 -1.38
CA ARG A 200 24.80 20.00 -1.98
C ARG A 200 24.17 21.36 -1.64
N GLY A 201 23.14 21.37 -0.80
CA GLY A 201 22.48 22.58 -0.31
C GLY A 201 21.21 22.98 -1.06
N SER A 202 20.72 22.17 -2.02
CA SER A 202 19.44 22.46 -2.65
C SER A 202 18.29 22.34 -1.65
N ARG A 203 17.35 23.28 -1.71
CA ARG A 203 16.09 23.27 -0.94
C ARG A 203 14.88 23.41 -1.87
N ASP A 204 15.05 23.08 -3.14
CA ASP A 204 14.00 23.18 -4.15
C ASP A 204 12.88 22.15 -3.89
N PRO A 205 11.63 22.57 -3.64
CA PRO A 205 10.49 21.67 -3.50
C PRO A 205 10.25 20.78 -4.72
N ALA A 206 10.70 21.19 -5.91
CA ALA A 206 10.54 20.41 -7.15
C ALA A 206 11.24 19.05 -7.08
N LEU A 207 12.23 18.88 -6.20
CA LEU A 207 12.88 17.57 -5.96
C LEU A 207 11.90 16.50 -5.48
N ALA A 208 10.81 16.88 -4.79
CA ALA A 208 9.77 15.96 -4.35
C ALA A 208 8.70 15.67 -5.42
N GLU A 209 8.72 16.39 -6.54
CA GLU A 209 7.75 16.28 -7.64
C GLU A 209 8.27 15.42 -8.81
N ASP A 210 9.51 14.93 -8.76
CA ASP A 210 10.09 14.09 -9.81
C ASP A 210 9.16 12.90 -10.12
N PRO A 211 8.67 12.76 -11.37
CA PRO A 211 7.72 11.70 -11.75
C PRO A 211 8.28 10.29 -11.63
N ALA A 212 9.60 10.13 -11.58
CA ALA A 212 10.23 8.84 -11.34
C ALA A 212 10.11 8.39 -9.88
N LEU A 213 9.88 9.29 -8.91
CA LEU A 213 9.70 8.91 -7.50
C LEU A 213 8.39 8.15 -7.27
N SER A 214 8.45 7.10 -6.46
CA SER A 214 7.23 6.52 -5.89
C SER A 214 6.55 7.53 -4.95
N TYR A 215 5.25 7.35 -4.68
CA TYR A 215 4.49 8.26 -3.81
C TYR A 215 5.11 8.40 -2.42
N ASP A 216 5.70 7.33 -1.87
CA ASP A 216 6.32 7.33 -0.55
C ASP A 216 7.69 8.01 -0.58
N PHE A 217 8.50 7.81 -1.61
CA PHE A 217 9.79 8.52 -1.73
C PHE A 217 9.57 10.02 -1.94
N ALA A 218 8.60 10.41 -2.77
CA ALA A 218 8.19 11.80 -2.93
C ALA A 218 7.77 12.44 -1.60
N ALA A 219 6.97 11.72 -0.80
CA ALA A 219 6.57 12.18 0.54
C ALA A 219 7.78 12.34 1.48
N GLU A 220 8.71 11.40 1.52
CA GLU A 220 9.89 11.49 2.40
C GLU A 220 10.84 12.62 1.97
N VAL A 221 11.04 12.83 0.66
CA VAL A 221 11.83 13.96 0.15
C VAL A 221 11.18 15.29 0.54
N GLN A 222 9.85 15.40 0.40
CA GLN A 222 9.11 16.58 0.85
C GLN A 222 9.31 16.83 2.35
N LEU A 223 9.10 15.82 3.19
CA LEU A 223 9.27 15.94 4.65
C LEU A 223 10.70 16.29 5.05
N LEU A 224 11.70 15.74 4.33
CA LEU A 224 13.11 16.07 4.53
C LEU A 224 13.39 17.53 4.19
N LEU A 225 12.88 18.04 3.07
CA LEU A 225 13.02 19.45 2.67
C LEU A 225 12.37 20.38 3.70
N GLU A 226 11.17 20.05 4.17
CA GLU A 226 10.46 20.79 5.23
C GLU A 226 11.25 20.84 6.54
N ALA A 227 11.98 19.76 6.88
CA ALA A 227 12.80 19.70 8.10
C ALA A 227 14.14 20.44 8.00
N LEU A 228 14.60 20.79 6.78
CA LEU A 228 15.90 21.41 6.51
C LEU A 228 15.81 22.89 6.08
N GLY A 229 14.59 23.41 5.88
CA GLY A 229 14.29 24.82 5.62
C GLY A 229 13.99 25.59 6.89
#